data_AF-A0A7W0KZ30-F1
#
_entry.id   AF-A0A7W0KZ30-F1
#
_cell.length_a   1.000
_cell.length_b   1.000
_cell.length_c   1.000
_cell.angle_alpha   90.00
_cell.angle_beta   90.00
_cell.angle_gamma   90.00
#
_symmetry.space_group_name_H-M   'P 1'
#
loop_
_entity.id
_entity.type
_entity.pdbx_description
1 polymer ?
#
loop_
_entity_poly.entity_id
_entity_poly.type
_entity_poly.pdbx_seq_one_letter_code
_entity_poly.pdbx_strand_id
1 'polypeptide(L)'
;MRLRPSRVEFRALAADHTVVPVWAELLADLETPVAAFAKLVGDGPGFLLESVEHGERWSRFSFVGRDPVATLVLRNGVVDVRGELPVEVPRHDGILVALEHVLAAHRAPVLPELPPLHGGLVGYLGYDVIREVEHLPNVPHDDRGLPDAVMS
;
A
#
# COMPACT_ATOMS: atom_id res chain seq x y z
N MET A 1 -23.97 -11.21 -3.74
CA MET A 1 -22.95 -10.18 -3.45
C MET A 1 -23.50 -8.82 -3.85
N ARG A 2 -23.65 -7.88 -2.91
CA ARG A 2 -24.12 -6.51 -3.22
C ARG A 2 -22.91 -5.58 -3.23
N LEU A 3 -22.62 -5.00 -4.39
CA LEU A 3 -21.55 -4.01 -4.54
C LEU A 3 -21.98 -2.67 -3.94
N ARG A 4 -21.05 -2.01 -3.25
CA ARG A 4 -21.14 -0.65 -2.75
C ARG A 4 -19.90 0.14 -3.20
N PRO A 5 -20.01 1.46 -3.43
CA PRO A 5 -21.26 2.21 -3.55
C PRO A 5 -22.04 1.78 -4.83
N SER A 6 -23.31 2.16 -4.93
CA SER A 6 -24.04 2.03 -6.20
C SER A 6 -23.39 2.88 -7.29
N ARG A 7 -23.71 2.63 -8.56
CA ARG A 7 -23.15 3.42 -9.68
C ARG A 7 -23.43 4.92 -9.57
N VAL A 8 -24.59 5.30 -9.03
CA VAL A 8 -24.96 6.71 -8.85
C VAL A 8 -24.12 7.34 -7.73
N GLU A 9 -24.01 6.66 -6.59
CA GLU A 9 -23.19 7.09 -5.45
C GLU A 9 -21.70 7.14 -5.82
N PHE A 10 -21.18 6.16 -6.58
CA PHE A 10 -19.82 6.16 -7.11
C PHE A 10 -19.55 7.44 -7.92
N ARG A 11 -20.45 7.79 -8.84
CA ARG A 11 -20.31 9.01 -9.66
C ARG A 11 -20.32 10.28 -8.83
N ALA A 12 -21.13 10.32 -7.78
CA ALA A 12 -21.16 11.44 -6.85
C ALA A 12 -19.83 11.57 -6.10
N LEU A 13 -19.29 10.47 -5.56
CA LEU A 13 -18.00 10.47 -4.87
C LEU A 13 -16.84 10.83 -5.81
N ALA A 14 -16.84 10.29 -7.02
CA ALA A 14 -15.80 10.50 -8.03
C ALA A 14 -15.76 11.94 -8.59
N ALA A 15 -16.76 12.78 -8.29
CA ALA A 15 -16.72 14.20 -8.64
C ALA A 15 -15.67 14.95 -7.80
N ASP A 16 -15.47 14.53 -6.55
CA ASP A 16 -14.61 15.22 -5.57
C ASP A 16 -13.38 14.40 -5.13
N HIS A 17 -13.30 13.12 -5.52
CA HIS A 17 -12.26 12.18 -5.09
C HIS A 17 -11.61 11.50 -6.29
N THR A 18 -10.28 11.36 -6.26
CA THR A 18 -9.51 10.68 -7.32
C THR A 18 -9.45 9.17 -7.10
N VAL A 19 -9.74 8.70 -5.89
CA VAL A 19 -9.86 7.28 -5.54
C VAL A 19 -11.21 7.06 -4.87
N VAL A 20 -12.02 6.15 -5.41
CA VAL A 20 -13.30 5.77 -4.81
C VAL A 20 -13.31 4.25 -4.60
N PRO A 21 -13.34 3.77 -3.35
CA PRO A 21 -13.36 2.33 -3.09
C PRO A 21 -14.68 1.73 -3.57
N VAL A 22 -14.61 0.56 -4.21
CA VAL A 22 -15.76 -0.27 -4.55
C VAL A 22 -15.60 -1.61 -3.87
N TRP A 23 -16.56 -2.00 -3.05
CA TRP A 23 -16.46 -3.16 -2.17
C TRP A 23 -17.74 -3.99 -2.12
N ALA A 24 -17.61 -5.20 -1.61
CA ALA A 24 -18.74 -6.01 -1.17
C ALA A 24 -18.33 -6.78 0.09
N GLU A 25 -19.31 -7.02 0.95
CA GLU A 25 -19.15 -7.90 2.12
C GLU A 25 -19.65 -9.30 1.76
N LEU A 26 -18.87 -10.30 2.17
CA LEU A 26 -19.11 -11.72 1.91
C LEU A 26 -19.07 -12.49 3.24
N LEU A 27 -19.88 -13.53 3.34
CA LEU A 27 -19.74 -14.50 4.44
C LEU A 27 -18.52 -15.38 4.15
N ALA A 28 -17.58 -15.41 5.09
CA ALA A 28 -16.31 -16.12 4.96
C ALA A 28 -15.96 -16.82 6.30
N ASP A 29 -16.95 -17.42 6.95
CA ASP A 29 -16.85 -18.08 8.25
C ASP A 29 -15.96 -19.33 8.26
N LEU A 30 -15.72 -19.92 7.09
CA LEU A 30 -14.78 -21.03 6.88
C LEU A 30 -13.39 -20.60 6.39
N GLU A 31 -13.16 -19.29 6.25
CA GLU A 31 -11.90 -18.76 5.77
C GLU A 31 -11.02 -18.28 6.93
N THR A 32 -9.72 -18.53 6.83
CA THR A 32 -8.71 -17.87 7.66
C THR A 32 -7.98 -16.83 6.82
N PRO A 33 -7.34 -15.81 7.42
CA PRO A 33 -6.56 -14.82 6.66
C PRO A 33 -5.50 -15.45 5.76
N VAL A 34 -4.80 -16.49 6.24
CA VAL A 34 -3.81 -17.23 5.46
C VAL A 34 -4.45 -17.99 4.29
N ALA A 35 -5.61 -18.64 4.51
CA ALA A 35 -6.34 -19.31 3.43
C ALA A 35 -6.86 -18.31 2.38
N ALA A 36 -7.36 -17.15 2.82
CA ALA A 36 -7.77 -16.07 1.95
C ALA A 36 -6.59 -15.52 1.14
N PHE A 37 -5.43 -15.29 1.76
CA PHE A 37 -4.20 -14.89 1.07
C PHE A 37 -3.80 -15.91 -0.01
N ALA A 38 -3.74 -17.21 0.34
CA ALA A 38 -3.38 -18.25 -0.63
C ALA A 38 -4.35 -18.32 -1.82
N LYS A 39 -5.65 -18.15 -1.59
CA LYS A 39 -6.69 -18.16 -2.65
C LYS A 39 -6.69 -16.89 -3.50
N LEU A 40 -6.49 -15.73 -2.88
CA LEU A 40 -6.56 -14.44 -3.56
C LEU A 40 -5.25 -14.09 -4.27
N VAL A 41 -4.10 -14.35 -3.65
CA VAL A 41 -2.78 -13.94 -4.14
C VAL A 41 -2.08 -15.06 -4.91
N GLY A 42 -2.15 -16.31 -4.42
CA GLY A 42 -1.43 -17.44 -4.98
C GLY A 42 0.10 -17.23 -4.92
N ASP A 43 0.79 -17.56 -6.01
CA ASP A 43 2.25 -17.38 -6.15
C ASP A 43 2.66 -15.97 -6.63
N GLY A 44 1.68 -15.08 -6.82
CA GLY A 44 1.90 -13.70 -7.25
C GLY A 44 2.40 -12.78 -6.14
N PRO A 45 2.84 -11.55 -6.48
CA PRO A 45 3.17 -10.55 -5.48
C PRO A 45 1.91 -10.10 -4.72
N GLY A 46 2.02 -10.00 -3.40
CA GLY A 46 0.97 -9.50 -2.53
C GLY A 46 1.43 -9.42 -1.08
N PHE A 47 0.54 -8.97 -0.20
CA PHE A 47 0.81 -8.91 1.23
C PHE A 47 -0.31 -9.54 2.05
N LEU A 48 0.06 -10.00 3.24
CA LEU A 48 -0.84 -10.32 4.33
C LEU A 48 -0.35 -9.55 5.57
N LEU A 49 -1.20 -8.71 6.14
CA LEU A 49 -0.95 -8.02 7.39
C LEU A 49 -1.92 -8.55 8.45
N GLU A 50 -1.36 -9.12 9.51
CA GLU A 50 -2.09 -9.57 10.69
C GLU A 50 -1.53 -8.85 11.92
N SER A 51 -2.40 -8.53 12.87
CA SER A 51 -2.03 -7.90 14.13
C SER A 51 -2.41 -8.79 15.30
N VAL A 52 -1.48 -8.98 16.23
CA VAL A 52 -1.73 -9.68 17.50
C VAL A 52 -1.71 -8.64 18.61
N GLU A 53 -2.86 -8.43 19.23
CA GLU A 53 -2.98 -7.58 20.41
C GLU A 53 -2.65 -8.41 21.66
N HIS A 54 -1.71 -7.92 22.47
CA HIS A 54 -1.34 -8.46 23.79
C HIS A 54 -0.98 -9.97 23.82
N GLY A 55 -0.41 -10.51 22.74
CA GLY A 55 0.16 -11.86 22.69
C GLY A 55 -0.84 -13.02 22.62
N GLU A 56 -2.13 -12.79 22.89
CA GLU A 56 -3.14 -13.86 22.97
C GLU A 56 -4.42 -13.58 22.17
N ARG A 57 -4.66 -12.35 21.67
CA ARG A 57 -5.84 -12.03 20.84
C ARG A 57 -5.44 -11.47 19.49
N TRP A 58 -5.88 -12.10 18.42
CA TRP A 58 -5.83 -11.48 17.09
C TRP A 58 -6.73 -10.25 17.04
N SER A 59 -6.23 -9.19 16.40
CA SER A 59 -7.02 -8.01 16.12
C SER A 59 -8.22 -8.36 15.23
N ARG A 60 -9.22 -7.48 15.21
CA ARG A 60 -10.47 -7.69 14.45
C ARG A 60 -10.25 -7.83 12.94
N PHE A 61 -9.16 -7.29 12.41
CA PHE A 61 -8.90 -7.22 10.97
C PHE A 61 -7.55 -7.83 10.60
N SER A 62 -7.56 -8.55 9.49
CA SER A 62 -6.38 -8.89 8.69
C SER A 62 -6.56 -8.27 7.31
N PHE A 63 -5.46 -7.86 6.67
CA PHE A 63 -5.49 -7.22 5.36
C PHE A 63 -4.72 -8.05 4.34
N VAL A 64 -5.36 -8.31 3.20
CA VAL A 64 -4.76 -8.97 2.04
C VAL A 64 -4.83 -8.01 0.87
N GLY A 65 -3.71 -7.84 0.18
CA GLY A 65 -3.62 -7.02 -1.03
C GLY A 65 -2.77 -7.68 -2.11
N ARG A 66 -3.12 -7.41 -3.37
CA ARG A 66 -2.44 -7.86 -4.59
C ARG A 66 -2.66 -6.86 -5.71
N ASP A 67 -1.95 -7.05 -6.82
CA ASP A 67 -2.08 -6.26 -8.05
C ASP A 67 -2.08 -4.74 -7.81
N PRO A 68 -1.00 -4.18 -7.22
CA PRO A 68 -0.91 -2.74 -7.05
C PRO A 68 -0.90 -2.02 -8.40
N VAL A 69 -1.44 -0.80 -8.43
CA VAL A 69 -1.46 0.04 -9.64
C VAL A 69 -0.03 0.43 -10.06
N ALA A 70 0.84 0.65 -9.07
CA ALA A 70 2.25 0.88 -9.29
C ALA A 70 3.10 0.41 -8.10
N THR A 71 4.40 0.24 -8.32
CA THR A 71 5.41 -0.01 -7.29
C THR A 71 6.58 0.95 -7.48
N LEU A 72 6.91 1.68 -6.42
CA LEU A 72 8.08 2.55 -6.33
C LEU A 72 9.22 1.77 -5.67
N VAL A 73 10.40 1.76 -6.29
CA VAL A 73 11.59 1.06 -5.79
C VAL A 73 12.76 2.04 -5.71
N LEU A 74 13.25 2.32 -4.51
CA LEU A 74 14.44 3.14 -4.30
C LEU A 74 15.70 2.28 -4.32
N ARG A 75 16.65 2.64 -5.17
CA ARG A 75 17.98 2.03 -5.20
C ARG A 75 19.02 3.05 -5.64
N ASN A 76 20.13 3.14 -4.92
CA ASN A 76 21.26 4.02 -5.26
C ASN A 76 20.81 5.49 -5.47
N GLY A 77 19.86 5.97 -4.65
CA GLY A 77 19.32 7.32 -4.74
C GLY A 77 18.38 7.58 -5.91
N VAL A 78 17.95 6.55 -6.65
CA VAL A 78 17.00 6.67 -7.77
C VAL A 78 15.75 5.85 -7.49
N VAL A 79 14.58 6.48 -7.64
CA VAL A 79 13.27 5.83 -7.57
C VAL A 79 12.85 5.33 -8.96
N ASP A 80 12.78 4.00 -9.11
CA ASP A 80 12.15 3.33 -10.24
C ASP A 80 10.65 3.21 -10.00
N VAL A 81 9.83 3.51 -11.00
CA VAL A 81 8.37 3.42 -10.93
C VAL A 81 7.89 2.38 -11.92
N ARG A 82 7.28 1.31 -11.41
CA ARG A 82 6.72 0.21 -12.20
C ARG A 82 5.21 0.30 -12.16
N GLY A 83 4.56 0.41 -13.31
CA GLY A 83 3.11 0.67 -13.39
C GLY A 83 2.81 2.12 -13.80
N GLU A 84 1.54 2.49 -13.74
CA GLU A 84 1.07 3.78 -14.25
C GLU A 84 0.43 4.60 -13.13
N LEU A 85 1.00 5.77 -12.86
CA LEU A 85 0.46 6.71 -11.88
C LEU A 85 -0.10 7.94 -12.60
N PRO A 86 -1.16 8.58 -12.09
CA PRO A 86 -1.76 9.78 -12.67
C PRO A 86 -0.92 11.05 -12.42
N VAL A 87 0.29 10.91 -11.89
CA VAL A 87 1.18 12.00 -11.49
C VAL A 87 2.60 11.66 -11.87
N GLU A 88 3.39 12.69 -12.19
CA GLU A 88 4.83 12.54 -12.34
C GLU A 88 5.48 12.37 -10.96
N VAL A 89 6.35 11.37 -10.85
CA VAL A 89 7.04 11.06 -9.59
C VAL A 89 8.49 11.52 -9.70
N PRO A 90 8.97 12.40 -8.80
CA PRO A 90 10.37 12.82 -8.79
C PRO A 90 11.27 11.63 -8.45
N ARG A 91 12.18 11.30 -9.38
CA ARG A 91 13.00 10.08 -9.28
C ARG A 91 14.32 10.26 -8.54
N HIS A 92 14.77 11.48 -8.34
CA HIS A 92 16.11 11.80 -7.82
C HIS A 92 16.08 12.58 -6.50
N ASP A 93 14.90 12.82 -5.95
CA ASP A 93 14.69 13.63 -4.73
C ASP A 93 14.46 12.77 -3.49
N GLY A 94 14.61 11.44 -3.61
CA GLY A 94 14.36 10.48 -2.54
C GLY A 94 12.96 9.85 -2.57
N ILE A 95 12.80 8.72 -1.87
CA ILE A 95 11.53 8.01 -1.80
C ILE A 95 10.48 8.80 -1.02
N LEU A 96 10.88 9.55 0.02
CA LEU A 96 9.90 10.28 0.83
C LEU A 96 9.18 11.36 0.01
N VAL A 97 9.91 12.12 -0.80
CA VAL A 97 9.34 13.13 -1.73
C VAL A 97 8.48 12.46 -2.80
N ALA A 98 8.91 11.30 -3.32
CA ALA A 98 8.13 10.53 -4.28
C ALA A 98 6.78 10.08 -3.69
N LEU A 99 6.76 9.57 -2.45
CA LEU A 99 5.53 9.15 -1.77
C LEU A 99 4.58 10.33 -1.50
N GLU A 100 5.12 11.50 -1.15
CA GLU A 100 4.30 12.72 -0.98
C GLU A 100 3.56 13.09 -2.27
N HIS A 101 4.22 13.02 -3.42
CA HIS A 101 3.59 13.30 -4.72
C HIS A 101 2.47 12.31 -5.03
N VAL A 102 2.71 11.01 -4.78
CA VAL A 102 1.70 9.97 -4.97
C VAL A 102 0.52 10.21 -4.03
N LEU A 103 0.75 10.41 -2.74
CA LEU A 103 -0.32 10.65 -1.77
C LEU A 103 -1.13 11.91 -2.08
N ALA A 104 -0.48 13.00 -2.52
CA ALA A 104 -1.16 14.24 -2.87
C ALA A 104 -2.13 14.09 -4.07
N ALA A 105 -1.79 13.20 -5.02
CA ALA A 105 -2.60 12.89 -6.19
C ALA A 105 -3.78 11.93 -5.89
N HIS A 106 -3.73 11.18 -4.78
CA HIS A 106 -4.72 10.16 -4.43
C HIS A 106 -5.55 10.58 -3.22
N ARG A 107 -6.75 11.10 -3.47
CA ARG A 107 -7.71 11.52 -2.45
C ARG A 107 -8.88 10.57 -2.43
N ALA A 108 -9.12 9.95 -1.29
CA ALA A 108 -10.22 9.02 -1.07
C ALA A 108 -11.23 9.59 -0.06
N PRO A 109 -12.54 9.24 -0.17
CA PRO A 109 -13.53 9.65 0.80
C PRO A 109 -13.31 8.92 2.13
N VAL A 110 -13.64 9.58 3.25
CA VAL A 110 -13.69 8.92 4.56
C VAL A 110 -15.05 8.23 4.72
N LEU A 111 -15.03 6.90 4.73
CA LEU A 111 -16.23 6.06 4.84
C LEU A 111 -16.18 5.26 6.15
N PRO A 112 -16.94 5.67 7.19
CA PRO A 112 -16.87 5.07 8.53
C PRO A 112 -17.20 3.57 8.59
N GLU A 113 -17.91 3.04 7.60
CA GLU A 113 -18.26 1.63 7.49
C GLU A 113 -17.13 0.73 6.99
N LEU A 114 -16.07 1.31 6.41
CA LEU A 114 -14.95 0.54 5.88
C LEU A 114 -13.96 0.12 6.97
N PRO A 115 -13.25 -1.01 6.76
CA PRO A 115 -12.09 -1.35 7.58
C PRO A 115 -11.03 -0.24 7.59
N PRO A 116 -10.16 -0.19 8.61
CA PRO A 116 -9.21 0.91 8.78
C PRO A 116 -8.16 0.99 7.66
N LEU A 117 -7.91 -0.11 6.95
CA LEU A 117 -7.16 -0.13 5.69
C LEU A 117 -8.06 -0.68 4.57
N HIS A 118 -8.29 0.14 3.55
CA HIS A 118 -9.09 -0.20 2.37
C HIS A 118 -8.48 0.35 1.06
N GLY A 119 -7.21 0.73 1.12
CA GLY A 119 -6.43 1.34 0.04
C GLY A 119 -5.30 2.19 0.63
N GLY A 120 -4.24 2.40 -0.14
CA GLY A 120 -3.07 3.17 0.29
C GLY A 120 -1.77 2.57 -0.22
N LEU A 121 -0.65 3.05 0.34
CA LEU A 121 0.68 2.57 0.04
C LEU A 121 1.12 1.53 1.08
N VAL A 122 1.55 0.36 0.61
CA VAL A 122 2.01 -0.75 1.45
C VAL A 122 3.36 -1.24 0.94
N GLY A 123 4.28 -1.47 1.86
CA GLY A 123 5.64 -1.88 1.51
C GLY A 123 6.59 -1.71 2.68
N TYR A 124 7.85 -1.41 2.38
CA TYR A 124 8.87 -1.17 3.38
C TYR A 124 9.74 0.05 3.02
N LEU A 125 10.17 0.72 4.08
CA LEU A 125 11.28 1.67 4.09
C LEU A 125 12.43 1.02 4.85
N GLY A 126 13.54 0.78 4.17
CA GLY A 126 14.74 0.21 4.74
C GLY A 126 15.44 1.22 5.65
N TYR A 127 16.41 0.73 6.43
CA TYR A 127 17.12 1.56 7.40
C TYR A 127 17.79 2.78 6.75
N ASP A 128 18.44 2.60 5.59
CA ASP A 128 19.20 3.66 4.94
C ASP A 128 18.36 4.81 4.37
N VAL A 129 17.02 4.68 4.31
CA VAL A 129 16.10 5.80 4.00
C VAL A 129 16.26 6.96 5.00
N ILE A 130 16.72 6.69 6.23
CA ILE A 130 17.04 7.74 7.21
C ILE A 130 18.04 8.78 6.67
N ARG A 131 18.89 8.38 5.71
CA ARG A 131 19.90 9.24 5.09
C ARG A 131 19.32 10.30 4.14
N GLU A 132 18.03 10.20 3.79
CA GLU A 132 17.30 11.28 3.11
C GLU A 132 16.99 12.45 4.05
N VAL A 133 16.93 12.19 5.36
CA VAL A 133 16.56 13.18 6.38
C VAL A 133 17.78 13.63 7.20
N GLU A 134 18.72 12.73 7.47
CA GLU A 134 19.86 12.97 8.35
C GLU A 134 21.20 12.64 7.69
N HIS A 135 22.23 13.44 7.97
CA HIS A 135 23.58 13.12 7.54
C HIS A 135 24.24 12.11 8.48
N LEU A 136 24.32 10.86 8.05
CA LEU A 136 25.02 9.80 8.78
C LEU A 136 26.37 9.48 8.09
N PRO A 137 27.52 9.79 8.70
CA PRO A 137 28.82 9.42 8.13
C PRO A 137 29.06 7.91 8.19
N ASN A 138 30.11 7.43 7.52
CA ASN A 138 30.54 6.02 7.52
C ASN A 138 29.47 5.05 6.98
N VAL A 139 29.02 5.27 5.74
CA VAL A 139 28.09 4.35 5.05
C VAL A 139 28.72 2.94 5.01
N PRO A 140 28.05 1.91 5.56
CA PRO A 140 28.55 0.55 5.48
C PRO A 140 28.54 0.07 4.03
N HIS A 141 29.37 -0.92 3.72
CA HIS A 141 29.30 -1.59 2.43
C HIS A 141 27.95 -2.30 2.25
N ASP A 142 27.31 -2.16 1.08
CA ASP A 142 26.08 -2.88 0.76
C ASP A 142 26.38 -4.37 0.50
N ASP A 143 26.14 -5.19 1.52
CA ASP A 143 26.35 -6.63 1.50
C ASP A 143 25.11 -7.43 1.06
N ARG A 144 23.94 -6.78 0.92
CA ARG A 144 22.66 -7.47 0.66
C ARG A 144 22.06 -7.15 -0.70
N GLY A 145 22.42 -6.03 -1.33
CA GLY A 145 21.87 -5.62 -2.62
C GLY A 145 20.36 -5.41 -2.60
N LEU A 146 19.76 -5.19 -1.42
CA LEU A 146 18.33 -4.93 -1.29
C LEU A 146 18.01 -3.50 -1.72
N PRO A 147 16.82 -3.23 -2.29
CA PRO A 147 16.37 -1.86 -2.44
C PRO A 147 16.26 -1.17 -1.07
N ASP A 148 16.59 0.11 -1.03
CA ASP A 148 16.45 0.96 0.17
C ASP A 148 14.97 1.11 0.54
N ALA A 149 14.06 1.08 -0.43
CA ALA A 149 12.62 1.07 -0.20
C ALA A 149 11.87 0.36 -1.34
N VAL A 150 10.75 -0.27 -1.02
CA VAL A 150 9.75 -0.73 -1.99
C VAL A 150 8.37 -0.39 -1.45
N MET A 151 7.62 0.45 -2.14
CA MET A 151 6.27 0.88 -1.77
C MET A 151 5.32 0.66 -2.94
N SER A 152 4.18 0.02 -2.71
CA SER A 152 3.16 -0.25 -3.73
C SER A 152 1.80 0.29 -3.35
#